data_AF-A0A817JRB0-F1
#
_entry.id   AF-A0A817JRB0-F1
#
_cell.length_a   1.000
_cell.length_b   1.000
_cell.length_c   1.000
_cell.angle_alpha   90.00
_cell.angle_beta   90.00
_cell.angle_gamma   90.00
#
_symmetry.space_group_name_H-M   'P 1'
#
loop_
_entity.id
_entity.type
_entity.pdbx_description
1 polymer ?
#
loop_
_entity_poly.entity_id
_entity_poly.type
_entity_poly.pdbx_seq_one_letter_code
_entity_poly.pdbx_strand_id
1 'polypeptide(L)'
;MHILDKEFTIRTKCVVNATGPYTDTVRQLDDPSLPKICQPSAGVHIVLPDYYSPTNMGLLDPNTSDGRIIFFLPWQKHTLAGTTDTPCELSDFPSPSTEDVDFILGEVKHYLSSDVQVRRGDVLSAWAGIRPLVLNPNKKDTQSIARNHIIHVSDSGLVTIGGGKWTTYRQMAEETVDRCIESANLQPKRGCVTKGLMLNGGEKWTPTSYIRLVQDYGLDTEVAIHLSHTYGDQAYKVADLSSLTGKRWPVIGKRLHEEFPYIEAEISYAIKEYARTAVDILARRTRLSFLNVIAADEALPNIIQIMAKELKWDEEKQKEETDRAKRFLLGEMGLNLKRDMRRDVPINLTREEMSYYMKYFRQIDVKNKGFLTMTDLKRHLQVSNNDISDDEFRILMGEIDQNQNGIIETEEFLQLMSAIKSGAVSTSHFVKAARIDKIKKNPSPERSGGGI
;
A
#
# COMPACT_ATOMS: atom_id res chain seq x y z
N MET A 1 -15.60 -11.47 -7.47
CA MET A 1 -16.56 -12.58 -7.29
C MET A 1 -17.93 -11.95 -7.13
N HIS A 2 -18.70 -11.84 -8.21
CA HIS A 2 -20.16 -11.78 -8.07
C HIS A 2 -20.54 -13.16 -7.53
N ILE A 3 -20.57 -13.28 -6.21
CA ILE A 3 -21.44 -14.29 -5.64
C ILE A 3 -22.81 -13.81 -6.09
N LEU A 4 -23.37 -14.55 -7.04
CA LEU A 4 -24.73 -14.42 -7.54
C LEU A 4 -25.65 -14.05 -6.36
N ASP A 5 -26.66 -13.20 -6.55
CA ASP A 5 -27.74 -12.90 -5.59
C ASP A 5 -28.56 -14.17 -5.28
N LYS A 6 -27.89 -15.16 -4.71
CA LYS A 6 -28.33 -16.54 -4.48
C LYS A 6 -28.03 -16.85 -3.04
N GLU A 7 -29.10 -17.16 -2.33
CA GLU A 7 -29.02 -17.63 -0.96
C GLU A 7 -28.72 -19.13 -0.95
N PHE A 8 -27.89 -19.55 0.02
CA PHE A 8 -27.54 -20.95 0.23
C PHE A 8 -27.80 -21.32 1.68
N THR A 9 -28.49 -22.44 1.90
CA THR A 9 -28.65 -23.00 3.25
C THR A 9 -27.52 -23.99 3.54
N ILE A 10 -26.74 -23.70 4.58
CA ILE A 10 -25.65 -24.59 5.06
C ILE A 10 -26.08 -25.21 6.39
N ARG A 11 -26.08 -26.54 6.46
CA ARG A 11 -26.32 -27.28 7.72
C ARG A 11 -24.99 -27.67 8.33
N THR A 12 -24.78 -27.31 9.60
CA THR A 12 -23.57 -27.60 10.37
C THR A 12 -23.92 -28.01 11.80
N LYS A 13 -22.95 -28.60 12.52
CA LYS A 13 -23.08 -28.95 13.94
C LYS A 13 -22.73 -27.80 14.88
N CYS A 14 -21.90 -26.87 14.42
CA CYS A 14 -21.43 -25.73 15.19
C CYS A 14 -21.15 -24.56 14.24
N VAL A 15 -21.42 -23.34 14.71
CA VAL A 15 -21.18 -22.09 13.98
C VAL A 15 -20.19 -21.26 14.80
N VAL A 16 -19.12 -20.79 14.14
CA VAL A 16 -18.13 -19.91 14.75
C VAL A 16 -18.24 -18.52 14.12
N ASN A 17 -18.46 -17.51 14.97
CA ASN A 17 -18.34 -16.11 14.64
C ASN A 17 -16.90 -15.64 14.95
N ALA A 18 -16.14 -15.36 13.89
CA ALA A 18 -14.76 -14.86 13.95
C ALA A 18 -14.57 -13.65 13.02
N THR A 19 -15.54 -12.72 13.02
CA THR A 19 -15.61 -11.59 12.09
C THR A 19 -14.85 -10.34 12.52
N GLY A 20 -13.93 -10.47 13.48
CA GLY A 20 -13.04 -9.37 13.89
C GLY A 20 -13.84 -8.14 14.37
N PRO A 21 -13.66 -6.94 13.80
CA PRO A 21 -14.41 -5.75 14.19
C PRO A 21 -15.93 -5.90 14.07
N TYR A 22 -16.40 -6.77 13.18
CA TYR A 22 -17.82 -7.06 12.96
C TYR A 22 -18.40 -8.12 13.90
N THR A 23 -17.71 -8.44 15.00
CA THR A 23 -18.12 -9.46 15.96
C THR A 23 -19.57 -9.24 16.41
N ASP A 24 -19.92 -8.00 16.76
CA ASP A 24 -21.27 -7.67 17.24
C ASP A 24 -22.34 -7.76 16.17
N THR A 25 -22.02 -7.47 14.90
CA THR A 25 -22.96 -7.60 13.79
C THR A 25 -23.53 -9.01 13.70
N VAL A 26 -22.68 -10.03 13.84
CA VAL A 26 -23.12 -11.43 13.80
C VAL A 26 -23.76 -11.87 15.12
N ARG A 27 -23.26 -11.39 16.27
CA ARG A 27 -23.90 -11.67 17.57
C ARG A 27 -25.34 -11.17 17.62
N GLN A 28 -25.61 -10.01 17.03
CA GLN A 28 -26.95 -9.42 17.02
C GLN A 28 -27.90 -10.05 16.00
N LEU A 29 -27.39 -10.83 15.04
CA LEU A 29 -28.24 -11.72 14.21
C LEU A 29 -28.75 -12.92 15.02
N ASP A 30 -27.99 -13.34 16.04
CA ASP A 30 -28.36 -14.43 16.94
C ASP A 30 -29.33 -13.95 18.03
N ASP A 31 -29.00 -12.85 18.71
CA ASP A 31 -29.88 -12.18 19.67
C ASP A 31 -29.71 -10.64 19.58
N PRO A 32 -30.72 -9.92 19.07
CA PRO A 32 -30.68 -8.46 18.92
C PRO A 32 -30.56 -7.68 20.25
N SER A 33 -30.86 -8.30 21.39
CA SER A 33 -30.83 -7.65 22.70
C SER A 33 -29.42 -7.60 23.33
N LEU A 34 -28.45 -8.29 22.73
CA LEU A 34 -27.10 -8.38 23.28
C LEU A 34 -26.37 -7.02 23.28
N PRO A 35 -25.70 -6.66 24.39
CA PRO A 35 -24.85 -5.48 24.42
C PRO A 35 -23.63 -5.69 23.51
N LYS A 36 -23.21 -4.60 22.85
CA LYS A 36 -21.99 -4.56 22.06
C LYS A 36 -20.77 -4.78 22.95
N ILE A 37 -19.87 -5.66 22.53
CA ILE A 37 -18.60 -5.91 23.23
C ILE A 37 -17.41 -5.31 22.47
N CYS A 38 -17.53 -5.09 21.17
CA CYS A 38 -16.46 -4.57 20.34
C CYS A 38 -16.37 -3.04 20.48
N GLN A 39 -15.16 -2.57 20.71
CA GLN A 39 -14.76 -1.16 20.79
C GLN A 39 -13.77 -0.90 19.66
N PRO A 40 -14.25 -0.65 18.43
CA PRO A 40 -13.39 -0.47 17.27
C PRO A 40 -12.49 0.78 17.41
N SER A 41 -11.21 0.61 17.12
CA SER A 41 -10.23 1.71 17.09
C SER A 41 -9.46 1.70 15.78
N ALA A 42 -9.38 2.84 15.11
CA ALA A 42 -8.64 3.02 13.88
C ALA A 42 -7.17 3.26 14.20
N GLY A 43 -6.29 2.56 13.48
CA GLY A 43 -4.85 2.81 13.51
C GLY A 43 -4.30 3.03 12.11
N VAL A 44 -3.63 4.17 11.93
CA VAL A 44 -2.99 4.56 10.67
C VAL A 44 -1.52 4.16 10.68
N HIS A 45 -1.00 3.81 9.52
CA HIS A 45 0.43 3.74 9.23
C HIS A 45 0.74 4.51 7.94
N ILE A 46 1.97 4.98 7.83
CA ILE A 46 2.55 5.52 6.59
C ILE A 46 3.77 4.70 6.20
N VAL A 47 4.05 4.65 4.90
CA VAL A 47 5.31 4.11 4.38
C VAL A 47 6.17 5.25 3.86
N LEU A 48 7.45 5.21 4.21
CA LEU A 48 8.47 6.18 3.87
C LEU A 48 9.64 5.47 3.15
N PRO A 49 10.53 6.20 2.46
CA PRO A 49 11.77 5.68 1.91
C PRO A 49 12.63 4.93 2.93
N ASP A 50 13.52 4.06 2.46
CA ASP A 50 14.40 3.25 3.32
C ASP A 50 15.37 4.06 4.16
N TYR A 51 15.85 5.21 3.67
CA TYR A 51 16.80 6.06 4.42
C TYR A 51 16.24 6.63 5.72
N TYR A 52 14.93 6.48 5.96
CA TYR A 52 14.30 6.82 7.22
C TYR A 52 14.66 5.83 8.33
N SER A 53 14.86 4.53 8.05
CA SER A 53 15.21 3.53 9.09
C SER A 53 16.42 2.65 8.72
N PRO A 54 17.21 2.16 9.69
CA PRO A 54 18.26 1.18 9.40
C PRO A 54 17.66 -0.14 8.93
N THR A 55 18.29 -0.80 7.94
CA THR A 55 17.75 -2.02 7.31
C THR A 55 17.45 -3.18 8.26
N ASN A 56 18.17 -3.28 9.39
CA ASN A 56 18.07 -4.41 10.33
C ASN A 56 17.67 -3.99 11.74
N MET A 57 17.14 -2.78 11.93
CA MET A 57 16.79 -2.26 13.25
C MET A 57 15.48 -1.49 13.19
N GLY A 58 14.52 -1.93 13.99
CA GLY A 58 13.29 -1.18 14.25
C GLY A 58 13.42 -0.34 15.52
N LEU A 59 12.76 0.81 15.54
CA LEU A 59 12.63 1.67 16.71
C LEU A 59 11.19 1.60 17.23
N LEU A 60 11.06 1.59 18.57
CA LEU A 60 9.81 1.68 19.29
C LEU A 60 9.95 2.84 20.26
N ASP A 61 9.09 3.83 20.12
CA ASP A 61 8.96 4.92 21.06
C ASP A 61 7.61 4.83 21.81
N PRO A 62 7.64 4.56 23.12
CA PRO A 62 6.45 4.51 23.94
C PRO A 62 6.05 5.85 24.57
N ASN A 63 6.81 6.92 24.33
CA ASN A 63 6.65 8.24 24.96
C ASN A 63 6.48 9.35 23.89
N THR A 64 5.56 9.15 22.95
CA THR A 64 5.19 10.20 21.97
C THR A 64 4.58 11.42 22.66
N SER A 65 4.44 12.51 21.92
CA SER A 65 3.87 13.79 22.41
C SER A 65 2.50 13.66 23.11
N ASP A 66 1.74 12.61 22.84
CA ASP A 66 0.42 12.32 23.41
C ASP A 66 0.30 10.96 24.12
N GLY A 67 1.42 10.27 24.35
CA GLY A 67 1.49 9.00 25.08
C GLY A 67 1.08 7.76 24.28
N ARG A 68 0.88 7.88 22.97
CA ARG A 68 0.75 6.74 22.04
C ARG A 68 2.11 6.06 21.81
N ILE A 69 2.07 4.88 21.19
CA ILE A 69 3.29 4.14 20.82
C ILE A 69 3.49 4.26 19.32
N ILE A 70 4.67 4.73 18.92
CA ILE A 70 5.08 4.75 17.52
C ILE A 70 6.22 3.75 17.28
N PHE A 71 6.08 3.03 16.20
CA PHE A 71 7.00 2.08 15.62
C PHE A 71 7.55 2.66 14.34
N PHE A 72 8.81 2.35 14.10
CA PHE A 72 9.52 2.72 12.91
C PHE A 72 10.36 1.54 12.47
N LEU A 73 9.85 0.81 11.48
CA LEU A 73 10.32 -0.53 11.16
C LEU A 73 10.80 -0.60 9.72
N PRO A 74 12.00 -1.15 9.45
CA PRO A 74 12.39 -1.49 8.09
C PRO A 74 11.43 -2.57 7.56
N TRP A 75 10.81 -2.31 6.42
CA TRP A 75 9.82 -3.19 5.81
C TRP A 75 9.91 -3.15 4.29
N GLN A 76 10.29 -4.27 3.66
CA GLN A 76 10.31 -4.43 2.19
C GLN A 76 11.09 -3.30 1.46
N LYS A 77 12.31 -2.99 1.93
CA LYS A 77 13.15 -1.86 1.43
C LYS A 77 12.50 -0.47 1.54
N HIS A 78 11.63 -0.33 2.53
CA HIS A 78 11.01 0.92 2.91
C HIS A 78 10.99 1.02 4.43
N THR A 79 10.44 2.11 4.94
CA THR A 79 10.25 2.33 6.38
C THR A 79 8.76 2.42 6.69
N LEU A 80 8.24 1.52 7.51
CA LEU A 80 6.88 1.58 8.03
C LEU A 80 6.87 2.40 9.32
N ALA A 81 6.10 3.48 9.35
CA ALA A 81 5.93 4.33 10.52
C ALA A 81 4.47 4.35 10.99
N GLY A 82 4.25 4.23 12.30
CA GLY A 82 2.91 4.23 12.89
C GLY A 82 2.94 3.67 14.30
N THR A 83 1.90 3.79 15.10
CA THR A 83 0.53 3.89 14.65
C THR A 83 -0.27 4.86 15.50
N THR A 84 -1.37 5.34 14.94
CA THR A 84 -2.39 6.07 15.70
C THR A 84 -3.37 5.10 16.36
N ASP A 85 -4.16 5.61 17.29
CA ASP A 85 -5.19 4.84 18.00
C ASP A 85 -6.35 5.78 18.34
N THR A 86 -7.35 5.79 17.47
CA THR A 86 -8.49 6.71 17.56
C THR A 86 -9.79 5.91 17.51
N PRO A 87 -10.70 6.07 18.50
CA PRO A 87 -12.03 5.46 18.44
C PRO A 87 -12.72 5.77 17.12
N CYS A 88 -13.35 4.75 16.51
CA CYS A 88 -13.94 4.88 15.18
C CYS A 88 -15.25 4.09 15.08
N GLU A 89 -16.04 4.40 14.05
CA GLU A 89 -17.15 3.54 13.65
C GLU A 89 -16.66 2.43 12.71
N LEU A 90 -17.40 1.33 12.64
CA LEU A 90 -17.08 0.26 11.70
C LEU A 90 -17.23 0.74 10.25
N SER A 91 -16.23 0.43 9.44
CA SER A 91 -16.20 0.72 8.02
C SER A 91 -15.48 -0.40 7.29
N ASP A 92 -16.03 -0.79 6.13
CA ASP A 92 -15.36 -1.70 5.19
C ASP A 92 -14.18 -1.02 4.48
N PHE A 93 -14.14 0.31 4.49
CA PHE A 93 -13.19 1.14 3.76
C PHE A 93 -12.52 2.17 4.68
N PRO A 94 -11.83 1.76 5.76
CA PRO A 94 -11.15 2.69 6.65
C PRO A 94 -10.06 3.45 5.88
N SER A 95 -10.02 4.77 6.03
CA SER A 95 -9.09 5.64 5.31
C SER A 95 -8.26 6.47 6.30
N PRO A 96 -6.97 6.71 6.02
CA PRO A 96 -6.14 7.57 6.84
C PRO A 96 -6.59 9.04 6.77
N SER A 97 -6.49 9.76 7.88
CA SER A 97 -6.71 11.22 7.90
C SER A 97 -5.42 12.00 7.65
N THR A 98 -5.55 13.26 7.26
CA THR A 98 -4.41 14.18 7.14
C THR A 98 -3.73 14.37 8.50
N GLU A 99 -4.52 14.48 9.55
CA GLU A 99 -4.09 14.71 10.92
C GLU A 99 -3.26 13.53 11.45
N ASP A 100 -3.67 12.30 11.15
CA ASP A 100 -2.90 11.10 11.52
C ASP A 100 -1.55 11.06 10.80
N VAL A 101 -1.51 11.41 9.51
CA VAL A 101 -0.27 11.45 8.73
C VAL A 101 0.69 12.52 9.26
N ASP A 102 0.18 13.73 9.53
CA ASP A 102 0.99 14.82 10.09
C ASP A 102 1.51 14.50 11.48
N PHE A 103 0.68 13.86 12.31
CA PHE A 103 1.10 13.37 13.62
C PHE A 103 2.29 12.41 13.48
N ILE A 104 2.16 11.38 12.65
CA ILE A 104 3.24 10.39 12.46
C ILE A 104 4.53 11.06 11.95
N LEU A 105 4.44 11.97 10.97
CA LEU A 105 5.60 12.70 10.46
C LEU A 105 6.23 13.61 11.51
N GLY A 106 5.41 14.25 12.34
CA GLY A 106 5.85 15.07 13.47
C GLY A 106 6.67 14.26 14.47
N GLU A 107 6.18 13.09 14.86
CA GLU A 107 6.88 12.19 15.78
C GLU A 107 8.18 11.65 15.16
N VAL A 108 8.15 11.18 13.90
CA VAL A 108 9.34 10.66 13.19
C VAL A 108 10.47 11.70 13.15
N LYS A 109 10.13 12.99 12.99
CA LYS A 109 11.12 14.08 12.91
C LYS A 109 11.98 14.22 14.15
N HIS A 110 11.48 13.84 15.32
CA HIS A 110 12.23 13.96 16.57
C HIS A 110 13.38 12.96 16.70
N TYR A 111 13.39 11.91 15.89
CA TYR A 111 14.37 10.81 15.97
C TYR A 111 15.46 10.86 14.90
N LEU A 112 15.32 11.73 13.91
CA LEU A 112 16.27 11.84 12.82
C LEU A 112 17.31 12.91 13.08
N SER A 113 18.47 12.75 12.45
CA SER A 113 19.52 13.77 12.44
C SER A 113 19.00 15.07 11.82
N SER A 114 19.53 16.21 12.29
CA SER A 114 19.03 17.55 11.92
C SER A 114 19.21 17.91 10.44
N ASP A 115 20.08 17.20 9.73
CA ASP A 115 20.30 17.29 8.29
C ASP A 115 19.28 16.48 7.46
N VAL A 116 18.52 15.57 8.09
CA VAL A 116 17.44 14.82 7.46
C VAL A 116 16.12 15.57 7.63
N GLN A 117 15.58 16.08 6.53
CA GLN A 117 14.29 16.75 6.52
C GLN A 117 13.16 15.75 6.32
N VAL A 118 12.31 15.58 7.34
CA VAL A 118 11.05 14.83 7.18
C VAL A 118 10.09 15.63 6.31
N ARG A 119 9.72 15.06 5.16
CA ARG A 119 8.86 15.70 4.17
C ARG A 119 7.58 14.91 4.00
N ARG A 120 6.45 15.61 3.92
CA ARG A 120 5.17 14.96 3.61
C ARG A 120 5.15 14.34 2.21
N GLY A 121 5.90 14.90 1.26
CA GLY A 121 6.10 14.32 -0.07
C GLY A 121 6.84 12.98 -0.09
N ASP A 122 7.51 12.61 1.01
CA ASP A 122 8.19 11.31 1.14
C ASP A 122 7.23 10.20 1.56
N VAL A 123 6.00 10.50 2.00
CA VAL A 123 4.99 9.47 2.26
C VAL A 123 4.70 8.75 0.95
N LEU A 124 4.93 7.45 0.86
CA LEU A 124 4.72 6.64 -0.35
C LEU A 124 3.31 6.05 -0.40
N SER A 125 2.75 5.76 0.76
CA SER A 125 1.38 5.31 0.99
C SER A 125 0.98 5.66 2.43
N ALA A 126 -0.33 5.73 2.68
CA ALA A 126 -0.88 5.81 4.02
C ALA A 126 -2.12 4.92 4.08
N TRP A 127 -2.33 4.18 5.17
CA TRP A 127 -3.47 3.26 5.26
C TRP A 127 -3.92 3.08 6.69
N ALA A 128 -5.20 2.75 6.84
CA ALA A 128 -5.84 2.55 8.14
C ALA A 128 -6.33 1.11 8.30
N GLY A 129 -6.34 0.62 9.54
CA GLY A 129 -6.98 -0.64 9.91
C GLY A 129 -7.78 -0.48 11.19
N ILE A 130 -8.85 -1.26 11.34
CA ILE A 130 -9.69 -1.24 12.54
C ILE A 130 -9.29 -2.39 13.47
N ARG A 131 -8.93 -2.03 14.71
CA ARG A 131 -8.62 -2.97 15.79
C ARG A 131 -9.91 -3.41 16.48
N PRO A 132 -10.19 -4.72 16.60
CA PRO A 132 -11.35 -5.22 17.32
C PRO A 132 -11.09 -5.30 18.82
N LEU A 133 -10.96 -4.18 19.53
CA LEU A 133 -10.81 -4.23 20.98
C LEU A 133 -12.12 -4.75 21.59
N VAL A 134 -12.06 -5.55 22.66
CA VAL A 134 -13.27 -6.15 23.24
C VAL A 134 -13.38 -5.93 24.74
N LEU A 135 -14.59 -5.66 25.20
CA LEU A 135 -14.98 -5.68 26.60
C LEU A 135 -15.36 -7.09 27.00
N ASN A 136 -15.03 -7.49 28.23
CA ASN A 136 -15.43 -8.80 28.73
C ASN A 136 -16.88 -8.74 29.26
N PRO A 137 -17.85 -9.43 28.63
CA PRO A 137 -19.26 -9.37 29.04
C PRO A 137 -19.50 -9.99 30.42
N ASN A 138 -18.59 -10.83 30.93
CA ASN A 138 -18.72 -11.53 32.21
C ASN A 138 -18.13 -10.77 33.40
N LYS A 139 -17.53 -9.58 33.19
CA LYS A 139 -17.01 -8.73 34.27
C LYS A 139 -17.93 -7.53 34.48
N LYS A 140 -18.30 -7.27 35.74
CA LYS A 140 -19.10 -6.08 36.13
C LYS A 140 -18.37 -4.75 35.89
N ASP A 141 -17.05 -4.79 35.78
CA ASP A 141 -16.20 -3.61 35.56
C ASP A 141 -16.04 -3.37 34.06
N THR A 142 -17.05 -2.73 33.47
CA THR A 142 -17.24 -2.50 32.03
C THR A 142 -16.20 -1.59 31.37
N GLN A 143 -15.25 -1.04 32.15
CA GLN A 143 -14.17 -0.18 31.64
C GLN A 143 -12.86 -0.94 31.35
N SER A 144 -12.73 -2.19 31.77
CA SER A 144 -11.51 -2.95 31.50
C SER A 144 -11.57 -3.65 30.13
N ILE A 145 -11.04 -2.99 29.10
CA ILE A 145 -10.78 -3.62 27.80
C ILE A 145 -9.96 -4.89 28.04
N ALA A 146 -10.46 -6.03 27.56
CA ALA A 146 -9.72 -7.27 27.64
C ALA A 146 -8.46 -7.14 26.78
N ARG A 147 -7.28 -7.19 27.41
CA ARG A 147 -5.99 -7.18 26.69
C ARG A 147 -5.76 -8.44 25.84
N ASN A 148 -6.61 -9.46 26.00
CA ASN A 148 -6.58 -10.75 25.32
C ASN A 148 -7.87 -10.95 24.49
N HIS A 149 -7.97 -12.09 23.79
CA HIS A 149 -9.23 -12.51 23.16
C HIS A 149 -10.25 -12.99 24.20
N ILE A 150 -11.52 -13.01 23.79
CA ILE A 150 -12.61 -13.64 24.53
C ILE A 150 -13.25 -14.72 23.66
N ILE A 151 -13.77 -15.77 24.30
CA ILE A 151 -14.60 -16.79 23.66
C ILE A 151 -15.92 -16.85 24.42
N HIS A 152 -17.02 -16.62 23.73
CA HIS A 152 -18.38 -16.64 24.28
C HIS A 152 -19.24 -17.63 23.50
N VAL A 153 -20.07 -18.40 24.21
CA VAL A 153 -21.05 -19.31 23.59
C VAL A 153 -22.42 -18.80 23.99
N SER A 154 -23.27 -18.45 23.01
CA SER A 154 -24.64 -18.03 23.27
C SER A 154 -25.55 -19.21 23.61
N ASP A 155 -26.76 -18.91 24.10
CA ASP A 155 -27.78 -19.92 24.42
C ASP A 155 -28.23 -20.72 23.19
N SER A 156 -28.12 -20.15 21.98
CA SER A 156 -28.40 -20.84 20.71
C SER A 156 -27.26 -21.77 20.27
N GLY A 157 -26.10 -21.69 20.92
CA GLY A 157 -24.90 -22.45 20.58
C GLY A 157 -23.91 -21.74 19.63
N LEU A 158 -24.12 -20.45 19.30
CA LEU A 158 -23.16 -19.67 18.51
C LEU A 158 -21.86 -19.44 19.31
N VAL A 159 -20.74 -19.94 18.79
CA VAL A 159 -19.41 -19.72 19.39
C VAL A 159 -18.81 -18.46 18.78
N THR A 160 -18.55 -17.45 19.60
CA THR A 160 -17.95 -16.18 19.17
C THR A 160 -16.56 -16.02 19.75
N ILE A 161 -15.58 -15.72 18.89
CA ILE A 161 -14.26 -15.23 19.31
C ILE A 161 -14.12 -13.75 18.96
N GLY A 162 -13.83 -12.94 19.97
CA GLY A 162 -13.64 -11.49 19.85
C GLY A 162 -12.27 -11.06 20.35
N GLY A 163 -11.70 -10.03 19.73
CA GLY A 163 -10.40 -9.47 20.10
C GLY A 163 -9.21 -10.36 19.77
N GLY A 164 -8.18 -10.28 20.59
CA GLY A 164 -6.92 -11.00 20.39
C GLY A 164 -5.91 -10.27 19.52
N LYS A 165 -4.81 -10.96 19.21
CA LYS A 165 -3.69 -10.44 18.42
C LYS A 165 -3.31 -11.43 17.33
N TRP A 166 -2.77 -10.89 16.24
CA TRP A 166 -2.19 -11.72 15.18
C TRP A 166 -1.16 -12.71 15.73
N THR A 167 -0.30 -12.29 16.66
CA THR A 167 0.76 -13.14 17.23
C THR A 167 0.23 -14.37 17.99
N THR A 168 -1.01 -14.34 18.47
CA THR A 168 -1.63 -15.41 19.26
C THR A 168 -2.66 -16.21 18.47
N TYR A 169 -2.80 -15.98 17.15
CA TYR A 169 -3.90 -16.55 16.35
C TYR A 169 -4.02 -18.07 16.44
N ARG A 170 -2.91 -18.80 16.47
CA ARG A 170 -2.91 -20.28 16.52
C ARG A 170 -3.48 -20.79 17.85
N GLN A 171 -3.07 -20.17 18.96
CA GLN A 171 -3.58 -20.51 20.29
C GLN A 171 -5.06 -20.13 20.41
N MET A 172 -5.44 -18.95 19.90
CA MET A 172 -6.84 -18.52 19.83
C MET A 172 -7.71 -19.52 19.07
N ALA A 173 -7.21 -20.04 17.93
CA ALA A 173 -7.91 -21.03 17.14
C ALA A 173 -8.06 -22.37 17.87
N GLU A 174 -7.00 -22.84 18.54
CA GLU A 174 -7.03 -24.05 19.38
C GLU A 174 -8.10 -23.95 20.48
N GLU A 175 -8.06 -22.88 21.29
CA GLU A 175 -9.04 -22.65 22.36
C GLU A 175 -10.48 -22.51 21.82
N THR A 176 -10.65 -21.89 20.64
CA THR A 176 -11.97 -21.77 20.00
C THR A 176 -12.50 -23.13 19.56
N VAL A 177 -11.65 -23.97 18.96
CA VAL A 177 -12.04 -25.32 18.53
C VAL A 177 -12.37 -26.20 19.74
N ASP A 178 -11.59 -26.11 20.82
CA ASP A 178 -11.89 -26.81 22.08
C ASP A 178 -13.27 -26.42 22.61
N ARG A 179 -13.60 -25.11 22.58
CA ARG A 179 -14.92 -24.63 22.97
C ARG A 179 -16.04 -25.13 22.06
N CYS A 180 -15.79 -25.27 20.76
CA CYS A 180 -16.74 -25.86 19.82
C CYS A 180 -16.99 -27.35 20.10
N ILE A 181 -15.93 -28.08 20.48
CA ILE A 181 -16.02 -29.50 20.83
C ILE A 181 -16.93 -29.68 22.05
N GLU A 182 -16.73 -28.86 23.08
CA GLU A 182 -17.56 -28.84 24.27
C GLU A 182 -19.02 -28.44 23.96
N SER A 183 -19.22 -27.31 23.29
CA SER A 183 -20.56 -26.72 23.10
C SER A 183 -21.47 -27.57 22.20
N ALA A 184 -20.89 -28.19 21.16
CA ALA A 184 -21.63 -29.02 20.22
C ALA A 184 -21.46 -30.53 20.47
N ASN A 185 -20.89 -30.92 21.62
CA ASN A 185 -20.63 -32.32 22.02
C ASN A 185 -19.97 -33.15 20.88
N LEU A 186 -18.95 -32.55 20.25
CA LEU A 186 -18.23 -33.20 19.14
C LEU A 186 -17.27 -34.26 19.68
N GLN A 187 -16.99 -35.28 18.86
CA GLN A 187 -16.11 -36.40 19.22
C GLN A 187 -14.90 -36.42 18.27
N PRO A 188 -13.85 -35.63 18.53
CA PRO A 188 -12.68 -35.57 17.67
C PRO A 188 -11.87 -36.88 17.75
N LYS A 189 -11.30 -37.31 16.61
CA LYS A 189 -10.48 -38.53 16.56
C LYS A 189 -9.12 -38.41 17.25
N ARG A 190 -8.63 -37.19 17.45
CA ARG A 190 -7.34 -36.86 18.06
C ARG A 190 -7.36 -35.42 18.61
N GLY A 191 -6.40 -35.10 19.47
CA GLY A 191 -6.18 -33.73 19.95
C GLY A 191 -5.59 -32.79 18.88
N CYS A 192 -5.37 -31.54 19.29
CA CYS A 192 -4.78 -30.51 18.44
C CYS A 192 -3.33 -30.86 18.03
N VAL A 193 -3.01 -30.69 16.75
CA VAL A 193 -1.67 -30.96 16.18
C VAL A 193 -1.02 -29.72 15.57
N THR A 194 -1.68 -28.56 15.66
CA THR A 194 -1.31 -27.35 14.90
C THR A 194 0.06 -26.78 15.28
N LYS A 195 0.56 -27.06 16.50
CA LYS A 195 1.88 -26.58 16.96
C LYS A 195 3.05 -27.05 16.08
N GLY A 196 2.92 -28.23 15.47
CA GLY A 196 3.95 -28.81 14.58
C GLY A 196 3.58 -28.80 13.09
N LEU A 197 2.41 -28.26 12.73
CA LEU A 197 1.98 -28.20 11.32
C LEU A 197 2.63 -26.99 10.64
N MET A 198 3.40 -27.26 9.58
CA MET A 198 3.90 -26.20 8.69
C MET A 198 2.77 -25.70 7.79
N LEU A 199 2.73 -24.40 7.55
CA LEU A 199 1.83 -23.80 6.57
C LEU A 199 2.35 -24.07 5.15
N ASN A 200 1.44 -24.02 4.17
CA ASN A 200 1.80 -24.15 2.76
C ASN A 200 2.91 -23.14 2.40
N GLY A 201 3.94 -23.58 1.66
CA GLY A 201 5.14 -22.79 1.41
C GLY A 201 6.31 -23.11 2.36
N GLY A 202 6.04 -23.64 3.55
CA GLY A 202 7.06 -23.77 4.61
C GLY A 202 7.93 -25.04 4.56
N GLU A 203 7.47 -26.12 3.93
CA GLU A 203 8.06 -27.45 4.12
C GLU A 203 9.49 -27.59 3.58
N LYS A 204 9.74 -27.09 2.36
CA LYS A 204 11.05 -27.20 1.69
C LYS A 204 11.78 -25.86 1.54
N TRP A 205 11.34 -24.84 2.26
CA TRP A 205 11.96 -23.53 2.19
C TRP A 205 13.31 -23.50 2.92
N THR A 206 14.27 -22.78 2.35
CA THR A 206 15.56 -22.49 2.97
C THR A 206 15.95 -21.04 2.66
N PRO A 207 16.79 -20.39 3.49
CA PRO A 207 17.28 -19.03 3.20
C PRO A 207 17.98 -18.89 1.85
N THR A 208 18.50 -19.98 1.28
CA THR A 208 19.20 -20.01 -0.02
C THR A 208 18.33 -20.50 -1.17
N SER A 209 17.03 -20.78 -0.96
CA SER A 209 16.13 -21.27 -2.01
C SER A 209 16.03 -20.34 -3.22
N TYR A 210 16.23 -19.03 -3.03
CA TYR A 210 16.25 -18.06 -4.13
C TYR A 210 17.38 -18.31 -5.14
N ILE A 211 18.49 -18.92 -4.74
CA ILE A 211 19.65 -19.16 -5.62
C ILE A 211 19.24 -20.08 -6.78
N ARG A 212 18.43 -21.11 -6.50
CA ARG A 212 17.93 -22.01 -7.55
C ARG A 212 16.94 -21.33 -8.48
N LEU A 213 16.10 -20.42 -7.97
CA LEU A 213 15.24 -19.58 -8.83
C LEU A 213 16.08 -18.73 -9.81
N VAL A 214 17.24 -18.24 -9.38
CA VAL A 214 18.17 -17.53 -10.29
C VAL A 214 18.83 -18.49 -11.27
N GLN A 215 19.39 -19.61 -10.79
CA GLN A 215 20.19 -20.54 -11.59
C GLN A 215 19.37 -21.36 -12.59
N ASP A 216 18.22 -21.87 -12.16
CA ASP A 216 17.43 -22.83 -12.93
C ASP A 216 16.42 -22.12 -13.86
N TYR A 217 15.92 -20.94 -13.44
CA TYR A 217 14.90 -20.20 -14.17
C TYR A 217 15.40 -18.92 -14.84
N GLY A 218 16.56 -18.40 -14.42
CA GLY A 218 17.09 -17.13 -14.95
C GLY A 218 16.30 -15.90 -14.48
N LEU A 219 15.74 -15.94 -13.27
CA LEU A 219 15.09 -14.80 -12.63
C LEU A 219 16.11 -13.77 -12.14
N ASP A 220 15.72 -12.51 -12.13
CA ASP A 220 16.47 -11.47 -11.45
C ASP A 220 16.59 -11.78 -9.95
N THR A 221 17.73 -11.45 -9.35
CA THR A 221 18.06 -11.83 -7.96
C THR A 221 17.05 -11.25 -6.97
N GLU A 222 16.62 -10.01 -7.15
CA GLU A 222 15.67 -9.37 -6.25
C GLU A 222 14.29 -10.03 -6.34
N VAL A 223 13.83 -10.34 -7.55
CA VAL A 223 12.59 -11.09 -7.79
C VAL A 223 12.67 -12.47 -7.16
N ALA A 224 13.79 -13.19 -7.35
CA ALA A 224 13.98 -14.51 -6.77
C ALA A 224 13.92 -14.50 -5.23
N ILE A 225 14.53 -13.49 -4.59
CA ILE A 225 14.47 -13.31 -3.13
C ILE A 225 13.03 -13.04 -2.69
N HIS A 226 12.33 -12.14 -3.38
CA HIS A 226 10.92 -11.82 -3.11
C HIS A 226 10.03 -13.08 -3.20
N LEU A 227 10.12 -13.83 -4.30
CA LEU A 227 9.31 -15.02 -4.49
C LEU A 227 9.60 -16.08 -3.43
N SER A 228 10.88 -16.31 -3.11
CA SER A 228 11.30 -17.25 -2.07
C SER A 228 10.74 -16.87 -0.69
N HIS A 229 10.80 -15.59 -0.31
CA HIS A 229 10.27 -15.14 0.98
C HIS A 229 8.74 -15.10 1.06
N THR A 230 8.07 -14.85 -0.07
CA THR A 230 6.60 -14.72 -0.10
C THR A 230 5.90 -16.06 -0.25
N TYR A 231 6.37 -16.92 -1.16
CA TYR A 231 5.72 -18.18 -1.51
C TYR A 231 6.43 -19.41 -0.96
N GLY A 232 7.61 -19.24 -0.35
CA GLY A 232 8.38 -20.33 0.20
C GLY A 232 8.77 -21.34 -0.88
N ASP A 233 8.50 -22.62 -0.64
CA ASP A 233 8.71 -23.70 -1.61
C ASP A 233 7.73 -23.68 -2.80
N GLN A 234 6.68 -22.85 -2.76
CA GLN A 234 5.78 -22.66 -3.89
C GLN A 234 6.32 -21.65 -4.93
N ALA A 235 7.42 -20.96 -4.64
CA ALA A 235 8.02 -19.97 -5.54
C ALA A 235 8.35 -20.54 -6.94
N TYR A 236 8.75 -21.81 -7.01
CA TYR A 236 9.01 -22.50 -8.29
C TYR A 236 7.75 -22.59 -9.17
N LYS A 237 6.57 -22.80 -8.57
CA LYS A 237 5.30 -22.82 -9.30
C LYS A 237 4.94 -21.45 -9.86
N VAL A 238 5.37 -20.37 -9.20
CA VAL A 238 5.21 -19.01 -9.73
C VAL A 238 6.18 -18.79 -10.90
N ALA A 239 7.43 -19.23 -10.75
CA ALA A 239 8.43 -19.16 -11.81
C ALA A 239 8.00 -19.94 -13.07
N ASP A 240 7.41 -21.14 -12.91
CA ASP A 240 6.87 -21.96 -14.01
C ASP A 240 5.78 -21.24 -14.83
N LEU A 241 5.05 -20.30 -14.21
CA LEU A 241 4.00 -19.51 -14.87
C LEU A 241 4.55 -18.27 -15.58
N SER A 242 5.84 -17.97 -15.41
CA SER A 242 6.44 -16.74 -15.94
C SER A 242 6.69 -16.84 -17.44
N SER A 243 6.29 -15.79 -18.15
CA SER A 243 6.62 -15.62 -19.55
C SER A 243 8.06 -15.12 -19.75
N LEU A 244 8.64 -15.41 -20.91
CA LEU A 244 9.93 -14.86 -21.33
C LEU A 244 9.87 -13.33 -21.38
N THR A 245 10.91 -12.67 -20.88
CA THR A 245 11.02 -11.20 -20.92
C THR A 245 11.41 -10.69 -22.31
N GLY A 246 12.03 -11.53 -23.13
CA GLY A 246 12.68 -11.13 -24.39
C GLY A 246 14.07 -10.50 -24.21
N LYS A 247 14.59 -10.41 -22.98
CA LYS A 247 15.93 -9.92 -22.67
C LYS A 247 16.91 -11.09 -22.52
N ARG A 248 18.22 -10.82 -22.66
CA ARG A 248 19.27 -11.79 -22.32
C ARG A 248 19.25 -12.12 -20.82
N TRP A 249 18.95 -11.12 -20.00
CA TRP A 249 18.78 -11.24 -18.56
C TRP A 249 17.84 -10.13 -18.06
N PRO A 250 16.94 -10.41 -17.10
CA PRO A 250 16.51 -11.74 -16.67
C PRO A 250 15.76 -12.48 -17.79
N VAL A 251 15.79 -13.81 -17.81
CA VAL A 251 15.20 -14.64 -18.88
C VAL A 251 13.67 -14.65 -18.79
N ILE A 252 13.15 -14.79 -17.57
CA ILE A 252 11.72 -14.74 -17.24
C ILE A 252 11.46 -13.74 -16.12
N GLY A 253 10.19 -13.51 -15.79
CA GLY A 253 9.80 -12.64 -14.67
C GLY A 253 9.65 -11.17 -15.10
N LYS A 254 8.69 -10.92 -16.00
CA LYS A 254 8.27 -9.55 -16.33
C LYS A 254 7.69 -8.89 -15.08
N ARG A 255 8.29 -7.76 -14.67
CA ARG A 255 7.85 -7.01 -13.50
C ARG A 255 6.54 -6.28 -13.79
N LEU A 256 5.68 -6.17 -12.76
CA LEU A 256 4.46 -5.35 -12.80
C LEU A 256 4.77 -3.86 -12.76
N HIS A 257 5.85 -3.50 -12.08
CA HIS A 257 6.40 -2.16 -11.99
C HIS A 257 7.93 -2.27 -11.88
N GLU A 258 8.68 -1.44 -12.59
CA GLU A 258 10.13 -1.63 -12.74
C GLU A 258 10.87 -1.58 -11.39
N GLU A 259 10.45 -0.68 -10.50
CA GLU A 259 11.06 -0.47 -9.18
C GLU A 259 10.75 -1.56 -8.15
N PHE A 260 9.78 -2.46 -8.41
CA PHE A 260 9.34 -3.45 -7.43
C PHE A 260 9.57 -4.88 -7.94
N PRO A 261 9.88 -5.84 -7.05
CA PRO A 261 10.20 -7.21 -7.45
C PRO A 261 8.98 -8.08 -7.78
N TYR A 262 7.81 -7.46 -7.96
CA TYR A 262 6.56 -8.16 -8.26
C TYR A 262 6.45 -8.46 -9.75
N ILE A 263 6.06 -9.69 -10.11
CA ILE A 263 5.98 -10.13 -11.51
C ILE A 263 4.58 -10.52 -11.95
N GLU A 264 4.32 -10.43 -13.26
CA GLU A 264 3.04 -10.80 -13.89
C GLU A 264 2.56 -12.20 -13.50
N ALA A 265 3.49 -13.16 -13.36
CA ALA A 265 3.19 -14.53 -13.01
C ALA A 265 2.55 -14.70 -11.62
N GLU A 266 2.83 -13.77 -10.70
CA GLU A 266 2.19 -13.76 -9.38
C GLU A 266 0.69 -13.54 -9.48
N ILE A 267 0.19 -12.85 -10.52
CA ILE A 267 -1.25 -12.66 -10.74
C ILE A 267 -1.91 -14.00 -11.06
N SER A 268 -1.38 -14.72 -12.05
CA SER A 268 -1.90 -16.03 -12.45
C SER A 268 -1.80 -17.04 -11.30
N TYR A 269 -0.74 -16.97 -10.48
CA TYR A 269 -0.63 -17.80 -9.28
C TYR A 269 -1.64 -17.39 -8.21
N ALA A 270 -1.77 -16.09 -7.91
CA ALA A 270 -2.70 -15.54 -6.93
C ALA A 270 -4.16 -15.86 -7.26
N ILE A 271 -4.54 -15.94 -8.53
CA ILE A 271 -5.87 -16.37 -8.96
C ILE A 271 -6.17 -17.82 -8.53
N LYS A 272 -5.15 -18.69 -8.55
CA LYS A 272 -5.25 -20.06 -8.01
C LYS A 272 -5.39 -20.04 -6.48
N GLU A 273 -4.83 -19.02 -5.84
CA GLU A 273 -5.00 -18.70 -4.41
C GLU A 273 -6.23 -17.80 -4.13
N TYR A 274 -7.26 -17.92 -4.97
CA TYR A 274 -8.56 -17.27 -4.81
C TYR A 274 -8.55 -15.73 -4.87
N ALA A 275 -7.54 -15.10 -5.47
CA ALA A 275 -7.64 -13.69 -5.84
C ALA A 275 -8.71 -13.50 -6.91
N ARG A 276 -9.66 -12.59 -6.68
CA ARG A 276 -10.83 -12.37 -7.56
C ARG A 276 -11.11 -10.90 -7.86
N THR A 277 -10.35 -9.98 -7.28
CA THR A 277 -10.42 -8.54 -7.49
C THR A 277 -9.02 -7.97 -7.67
N ALA A 278 -8.88 -6.84 -8.37
CA ALA A 278 -7.59 -6.19 -8.53
C ALA A 278 -6.96 -5.78 -7.18
N VAL A 279 -7.79 -5.45 -6.19
CA VAL A 279 -7.36 -5.14 -4.81
C VAL A 279 -6.72 -6.36 -4.13
N ASP A 280 -7.15 -7.59 -4.43
CA ASP A 280 -6.51 -8.80 -3.90
C ASP A 280 -5.04 -8.89 -4.34
N ILE A 281 -4.76 -8.52 -5.58
CA ILE A 281 -3.40 -8.50 -6.14
C ILE A 281 -2.60 -7.35 -5.52
N LEU A 282 -3.11 -6.11 -5.63
CA LEU A 282 -2.41 -4.89 -5.22
C LEU A 282 -2.07 -4.86 -3.73
N ALA A 283 -3.02 -5.26 -2.87
CA ALA A 283 -2.87 -5.14 -1.43
C ALA A 283 -2.45 -6.46 -0.77
N ARG A 284 -3.16 -7.56 -1.06
CA ARG A 284 -3.07 -8.79 -0.24
C ARG A 284 -2.02 -9.78 -0.73
N ARG A 285 -1.74 -9.84 -2.03
CA ARG A 285 -0.79 -10.81 -2.62
C ARG A 285 0.58 -10.20 -2.86
N THR A 286 0.64 -8.98 -3.42
CA THR A 286 1.92 -8.28 -3.65
C THR A 286 2.27 -7.27 -2.56
N ARG A 287 1.27 -6.63 -1.94
CA ARG A 287 1.41 -5.49 -1.00
C ARG A 287 1.91 -4.20 -1.65
N LEU A 288 1.92 -4.12 -2.98
CA LEU A 288 2.37 -2.94 -3.72
C LEU A 288 1.64 -1.66 -3.27
N SER A 289 0.32 -1.72 -3.08
CA SER A 289 -0.45 -0.55 -2.62
C SER A 289 -0.10 -0.07 -1.22
N PHE A 290 0.34 -0.99 -0.35
CA PHE A 290 0.82 -0.65 0.98
C PHE A 290 2.21 -0.05 0.96
N LEU A 291 3.06 -0.35 -0.04
CA LEU A 291 4.41 0.21 -0.11
C LEU A 291 4.46 1.53 -0.87
N ASN A 292 3.79 1.61 -2.02
CA ASN A 292 3.76 2.79 -2.86
C ASN A 292 2.46 2.84 -3.66
N VAL A 293 1.61 3.80 -3.33
CA VAL A 293 0.28 3.92 -3.92
C VAL A 293 0.32 4.39 -5.39
N ILE A 294 1.38 5.11 -5.80
CA ILE A 294 1.55 5.56 -7.19
C ILE A 294 1.97 4.37 -8.05
N ALA A 295 2.99 3.62 -7.62
CA ALA A 295 3.41 2.41 -8.33
C ALA A 295 2.27 1.38 -8.46
N ALA A 296 1.38 1.32 -7.46
CA ALA A 296 0.17 0.52 -7.52
C ALA A 296 -0.85 1.00 -8.58
N ASP A 297 -1.05 2.31 -8.72
CA ASP A 297 -1.92 2.89 -9.76
C ASP A 297 -1.32 2.67 -11.17
N GLU A 298 0.00 2.79 -11.30
CA GLU A 298 0.71 2.54 -12.57
C GLU A 298 0.68 1.05 -12.98
N ALA A 299 0.75 0.12 -12.03
CA ALA A 299 0.65 -1.31 -12.30
C ALA A 299 -0.79 -1.78 -12.59
N LEU A 300 -1.82 -1.01 -12.19
CA LEU A 300 -3.22 -1.40 -12.25
C LEU A 300 -3.70 -1.80 -13.66
N PRO A 301 -3.40 -1.06 -14.75
CA PRO A 301 -3.84 -1.44 -16.10
C PRO A 301 -3.34 -2.83 -16.53
N ASN A 302 -2.07 -3.16 -16.25
CA ASN A 302 -1.49 -4.46 -16.58
C ASN A 302 -2.15 -5.58 -15.73
N ILE A 303 -2.37 -5.31 -14.43
CA ILE A 303 -3.08 -6.24 -13.54
C ILE A 303 -4.48 -6.56 -14.07
N ILE A 304 -5.26 -5.53 -14.43
CA ILE A 304 -6.61 -5.70 -14.99
C ILE A 304 -6.57 -6.52 -16.27
N GLN A 305 -5.63 -6.24 -17.18
CA GLN A 305 -5.50 -6.99 -18.43
C GLN A 305 -5.25 -8.48 -18.20
N ILE A 306 -4.32 -8.83 -17.30
CA ILE A 306 -3.99 -10.21 -16.99
C ILE A 306 -5.16 -10.91 -16.29
N MET A 307 -5.75 -10.26 -15.29
CA MET A 307 -6.91 -10.81 -14.57
C MET A 307 -8.11 -11.01 -15.50
N ALA A 308 -8.36 -10.07 -16.41
CA ALA A 308 -9.46 -10.18 -17.36
C ALA A 308 -9.32 -11.38 -18.29
N LYS A 309 -8.10 -11.64 -18.76
CA LYS A 309 -7.79 -12.81 -19.58
C LYS A 309 -8.01 -14.12 -18.82
N GLU A 310 -7.48 -14.22 -17.60
CA GLU A 310 -7.51 -15.44 -16.78
C GLU A 310 -8.91 -15.74 -16.21
N LEU A 311 -9.64 -14.71 -15.81
CA LEU A 311 -10.98 -14.80 -15.21
C LEU A 311 -12.10 -14.64 -16.24
N LYS A 312 -11.76 -14.39 -17.51
CA LYS A 312 -12.69 -14.16 -18.62
C LYS A 312 -13.66 -13.00 -18.34
N TRP A 313 -13.13 -11.86 -17.88
CA TRP A 313 -13.92 -10.65 -17.68
C TRP A 313 -14.25 -9.98 -19.01
N ASP A 314 -15.49 -9.53 -19.15
CA ASP A 314 -15.90 -8.61 -20.21
C ASP A 314 -15.41 -7.17 -19.92
N GLU A 315 -15.68 -6.26 -20.85
CA GLU A 315 -15.27 -4.86 -20.74
C GLU A 315 -15.95 -4.14 -19.56
N GLU A 316 -17.21 -4.47 -19.29
CA GLU A 316 -17.97 -3.91 -18.16
C GLU A 316 -17.32 -4.29 -16.83
N LYS A 317 -16.97 -5.57 -16.66
CA LYS A 317 -16.33 -6.05 -15.45
C LYS A 317 -14.92 -5.49 -15.27
N GLN A 318 -14.16 -5.35 -16.36
CA GLN A 318 -12.85 -4.69 -16.33
C GLN A 318 -12.96 -3.25 -15.84
N LYS A 319 -13.95 -2.50 -16.34
CA LYS A 319 -14.21 -1.13 -15.89
C LYS A 319 -14.61 -1.08 -14.42
N GLU A 320 -15.54 -1.94 -14.00
CA GLU A 320 -15.99 -2.02 -12.60
C GLU A 320 -14.82 -2.31 -11.63
N GLU A 321 -13.96 -3.28 -11.95
CA GLU A 321 -12.81 -3.62 -11.12
C GLU A 321 -11.73 -2.53 -11.15
N THR A 322 -11.56 -1.84 -12.27
CA THR A 322 -10.68 -0.66 -12.39
C THR A 322 -11.17 0.46 -11.48
N ASP A 323 -12.46 0.81 -11.55
CA ASP A 323 -13.07 1.88 -10.75
C ASP A 323 -13.06 1.54 -9.26
N ARG A 324 -13.27 0.26 -8.91
CA ARG A 324 -13.14 -0.26 -7.54
C ARG A 324 -11.71 -0.09 -7.03
N ALA A 325 -10.71 -0.54 -7.80
CA ALA A 325 -9.31 -0.43 -7.41
C ALA A 325 -8.87 1.04 -7.27
N LYS A 326 -9.29 1.92 -8.19
CA LYS A 326 -9.00 3.35 -8.09
C LYS A 326 -9.59 3.98 -6.84
N ARG A 327 -10.83 3.64 -6.46
CA ARG A 327 -11.43 4.11 -5.19
C ARG A 327 -10.64 3.63 -3.97
N PHE A 328 -10.22 2.36 -3.96
CA PHE A 328 -9.36 1.80 -2.92
C PHE A 328 -8.02 2.54 -2.81
N LEU A 329 -7.35 2.81 -3.93
CA LEU A 329 -6.09 3.56 -3.94
C LEU A 329 -6.29 5.02 -3.48
N LEU A 330 -7.36 5.67 -3.94
CA LEU A 330 -7.71 7.05 -3.58
C LEU A 330 -7.99 7.22 -2.10
N GLY A 331 -8.89 6.42 -1.53
CA GLY A 331 -9.29 6.57 -0.12
C GLY A 331 -8.40 5.79 0.83
N GLU A 332 -8.40 4.47 0.71
CA GLU A 332 -7.86 3.57 1.73
C GLU A 332 -6.32 3.55 1.77
N MET A 333 -5.66 3.84 0.64
CA MET A 333 -4.18 3.86 0.51
C MET A 333 -3.58 5.27 0.42
N GLY A 334 -4.40 6.32 0.60
CA GLY A 334 -3.94 7.70 0.75
C GLY A 334 -3.47 8.40 -0.54
N LEU A 335 -3.89 7.95 -1.72
CA LEU A 335 -3.55 8.64 -2.97
C LEU A 335 -4.23 10.02 -3.08
N ASN A 336 -5.43 10.20 -2.51
CA ASN A 336 -6.07 11.51 -2.43
C ASN A 336 -5.23 12.50 -1.60
N LEU A 337 -4.71 12.07 -0.45
CA LEU A 337 -3.85 12.90 0.40
C LEU A 337 -2.63 13.39 -0.38
N LYS A 338 -2.06 12.58 -1.28
CA LYS A 338 -1.00 13.01 -2.19
C LYS A 338 -1.46 13.99 -3.27
N ARG A 339 -2.65 13.80 -3.85
CA ARG A 339 -3.17 14.64 -4.93
C ARG A 339 -3.62 16.01 -4.42
N ASP A 340 -4.39 16.02 -3.34
CA ASP A 340 -4.89 17.24 -2.70
C ASP A 340 -3.72 18.11 -2.24
N MET A 341 -2.66 17.50 -1.71
CA MET A 341 -1.42 18.20 -1.42
C MET A 341 -0.84 18.94 -2.62
N ARG A 342 -0.83 18.35 -3.83
CA ARG A 342 -0.28 19.02 -5.01
C ARG A 342 -1.19 20.15 -5.52
N ARG A 343 -2.50 20.04 -5.32
CA ARG A 343 -3.50 21.05 -5.72
C ARG A 343 -3.52 22.23 -4.76
N ASP A 344 -3.46 21.96 -3.47
CA ASP A 344 -3.66 22.95 -2.41
C ASP A 344 -2.36 23.66 -1.99
N VAL A 345 -1.22 23.40 -2.65
CA VAL A 345 0.00 24.19 -2.42
C VAL A 345 -0.22 25.60 -2.98
N PRO A 346 -0.34 26.65 -2.15
CA PRO A 346 -0.37 28.01 -2.67
C PRO A 346 0.95 28.28 -3.39
N ILE A 347 0.89 29.01 -4.50
CA ILE A 347 2.08 29.41 -5.25
C ILE A 347 2.89 30.40 -4.37
N ASN A 348 3.83 29.87 -3.60
CA ASN A 348 4.70 30.63 -2.69
C ASN A 348 6.10 30.79 -3.29
N LEU A 349 6.10 31.38 -4.46
CA LEU A 349 7.28 31.68 -5.26
C LEU A 349 7.55 33.18 -5.19
N THR A 350 8.82 33.58 -5.08
CA THR A 350 9.18 35.00 -5.18
C THR A 350 8.86 35.51 -6.59
N ARG A 351 8.77 36.83 -6.77
CA ARG A 351 8.57 37.42 -8.12
C ARG A 351 9.65 36.98 -9.11
N GLU A 352 10.88 36.84 -8.63
CA GLU A 352 12.03 36.38 -9.42
C GLU A 352 11.87 34.91 -9.83
N GLU A 353 11.47 34.05 -8.90
CA GLU A 353 11.21 32.62 -9.17
C GLU A 353 10.02 32.44 -10.13
N MET A 354 8.92 33.16 -9.92
CA MET A 354 7.77 33.12 -10.84
C MET A 354 8.17 33.55 -12.25
N SER A 355 8.90 34.66 -12.38
CA SER A 355 9.39 35.14 -13.67
C SER A 355 10.29 34.12 -14.35
N TYR A 356 11.18 33.48 -13.58
CA TYR A 356 12.07 32.44 -14.04
C TYR A 356 11.31 31.21 -14.56
N TYR A 357 10.39 30.65 -13.77
CA TYR A 357 9.61 29.47 -14.14
C TYR A 357 8.66 29.77 -15.31
N MET A 358 8.05 30.96 -15.37
CA MET A 358 7.26 31.40 -16.52
C MET A 358 8.09 31.52 -17.80
N LYS A 359 9.32 32.03 -17.69
CA LYS A 359 10.25 32.09 -18.83
C LYS A 359 10.60 30.68 -19.31
N TYR A 360 10.82 29.75 -18.38
CA TYR A 360 11.09 28.35 -18.69
C TYR A 360 9.88 27.67 -19.35
N PHE A 361 8.67 27.84 -18.81
CA PHE A 361 7.43 27.32 -19.39
C PHE A 361 7.24 27.76 -20.84
N ARG A 362 7.48 29.06 -21.13
CA ARG A 362 7.41 29.61 -22.49
C ARG A 362 8.45 29.04 -23.46
N GLN A 363 9.59 28.54 -22.97
CA GLN A 363 10.56 27.87 -23.83
C GLN A 363 10.04 26.52 -24.34
N ILE A 364 9.24 25.84 -23.51
CA ILE A 364 8.60 24.56 -23.87
C ILE A 364 7.37 24.82 -24.75
N ASP A 365 6.61 25.87 -24.46
CA ASP A 365 5.42 26.26 -25.23
C ASP A 365 5.79 26.95 -26.55
N VAL A 366 6.32 26.18 -27.51
CA VAL A 366 6.82 26.67 -28.82
C VAL A 366 5.77 27.48 -29.60
N LYS A 367 4.47 27.28 -29.33
CA LYS A 367 3.36 27.99 -29.99
C LYS A 367 2.70 29.07 -29.13
N ASN A 368 3.20 29.33 -27.93
CA ASN A 368 2.65 30.30 -26.98
C ASN A 368 1.14 30.12 -26.76
N LYS A 369 0.71 28.87 -26.59
CA LYS A 369 -0.68 28.47 -26.37
C LYS A 369 -1.16 28.75 -24.94
N GLY A 370 -0.25 28.90 -23.99
CA GLY A 370 -0.55 29.05 -22.56
C GLY A 370 -0.66 27.71 -21.80
N PHE A 371 -0.47 26.58 -22.49
CA PHE A 371 -0.48 25.22 -21.94
C PHE A 371 0.51 24.33 -22.70
N LEU A 372 1.04 23.30 -22.03
CA LEU A 372 1.94 22.31 -22.62
C LEU A 372 1.17 21.03 -22.97
N THR A 373 1.47 20.48 -24.13
CA THR A 373 0.97 19.16 -24.57
C THR A 373 2.09 18.13 -24.55
N MET A 374 1.72 16.85 -24.61
CA MET A 374 2.67 15.74 -24.78
C MET A 374 3.69 16.00 -25.91
N THR A 375 3.21 16.58 -27.03
CA THR A 375 4.04 16.90 -28.20
C THR A 375 5.07 17.99 -27.92
N ASP A 376 4.73 19.00 -27.10
CA ASP A 376 5.64 20.07 -26.74
C ASP A 376 6.76 19.55 -25.82
N LEU A 377 6.40 18.70 -24.86
CA LEU A 377 7.35 18.04 -23.96
C LEU A 377 8.31 17.13 -24.72
N LYS A 378 7.79 16.26 -25.61
CA LYS A 378 8.61 15.38 -26.47
C LYS A 378 9.65 16.18 -27.25
N ARG A 379 9.23 17.31 -27.83
CA ARG A 379 10.11 18.20 -28.59
C ARG A 379 11.17 18.86 -27.70
N HIS A 380 10.77 19.42 -26.56
CA HIS A 380 11.67 20.15 -25.67
C HIS A 380 12.74 19.25 -25.06
N LEU A 381 12.38 18.03 -24.68
CA LEU A 381 13.31 17.04 -24.13
C LEU A 381 14.25 16.45 -25.20
N GLN A 382 14.16 16.90 -26.46
CA GLN A 382 14.94 16.41 -27.60
C GLN A 382 14.84 14.90 -27.80
N VAL A 383 13.71 14.31 -27.41
CA VAL A 383 13.51 12.87 -27.44
C VAL A 383 13.15 12.50 -28.87
N SER A 384 14.03 11.75 -29.55
CA SER A 384 13.64 11.01 -30.73
C SER A 384 12.57 9.97 -30.34
N ASN A 385 11.75 9.46 -31.26
CA ASN A 385 10.72 8.45 -30.94
C ASN A 385 11.27 7.14 -30.28
N ASN A 386 12.59 7.05 -30.01
CA ASN A 386 13.29 5.92 -29.44
C ASN A 386 14.00 6.19 -28.07
N ASP A 387 14.08 7.42 -27.55
CA ASP A 387 14.87 7.68 -26.31
C ASP A 387 14.05 7.58 -25.00
N ILE A 388 12.74 7.79 -25.06
CA ILE A 388 11.81 7.64 -23.92
C ILE A 388 10.53 7.01 -24.49
N SER A 389 10.08 5.92 -23.86
CA SER A 389 8.88 5.19 -24.23
C SER A 389 7.60 6.03 -24.02
N ASP A 390 6.52 5.68 -24.73
CA ASP A 390 5.23 6.35 -24.55
C ASP A 390 4.68 6.20 -23.12
N ASP A 391 5.03 5.12 -22.42
CA ASP A 391 4.63 4.88 -21.03
C ASP A 391 5.39 5.78 -20.05
N GLU A 392 6.72 5.94 -20.22
CA GLU A 392 7.50 6.92 -19.44
C GLU A 392 6.99 8.36 -19.64
N PHE A 393 6.54 8.71 -20.85
CA PHE A 393 5.93 10.00 -21.11
C PHE A 393 4.56 10.18 -20.43
N ARG A 394 3.78 9.11 -20.34
CA ARG A 394 2.50 9.13 -19.62
C ARG A 394 2.72 9.35 -18.12
N ILE A 395 3.77 8.75 -17.54
CA ILE A 395 4.18 9.00 -16.15
C ILE A 395 4.57 10.47 -15.95
N LEU A 396 5.42 11.03 -16.83
CA LEU A 396 5.83 12.43 -16.77
C LEU A 396 4.65 13.41 -16.82
N MET A 397 3.67 13.16 -17.69
CA MET A 397 2.46 13.98 -17.77
C MET A 397 1.60 13.84 -16.52
N GLY A 398 1.40 12.61 -16.03
CA GLY A 398 0.60 12.33 -14.84
C GLY A 398 1.16 12.96 -13.55
N GLU A 399 2.44 13.35 -13.53
CA GLU A 399 2.99 14.10 -12.40
C GLU A 399 2.43 15.52 -12.27
N ILE A 400 2.09 16.14 -13.40
CA ILE A 400 1.84 17.59 -13.50
C ILE A 400 0.40 17.90 -13.89
N ASP A 401 -0.17 17.12 -14.81
CA ASP A 401 -1.57 17.23 -15.23
C ASP A 401 -2.47 16.70 -14.10
N GLN A 402 -2.83 17.61 -13.19
CA GLN A 402 -3.55 17.25 -11.97
C GLN A 402 -5.03 17.08 -12.24
N ASN A 403 -5.58 17.82 -13.20
CA ASN A 403 -6.99 17.74 -13.58
C ASN A 403 -7.28 16.63 -14.61
N GLN A 404 -6.24 15.94 -15.10
CA GLN A 404 -6.29 14.84 -16.06
C GLN A 404 -6.94 15.24 -17.40
N ASN A 405 -6.81 16.50 -17.81
CA ASN A 405 -7.37 17.00 -19.05
C ASN A 405 -6.45 16.74 -20.27
N GLY A 406 -5.27 16.15 -20.06
CA GLY A 406 -4.30 15.80 -21.09
C GLY A 406 -3.36 16.95 -21.48
N ILE A 407 -3.42 18.08 -20.78
CA ILE A 407 -2.54 19.24 -20.96
C ILE A 407 -1.97 19.69 -19.61
N ILE A 408 -0.87 20.45 -19.64
CA ILE A 408 -0.30 21.07 -18.44
C ILE A 408 -0.55 22.56 -18.52
N GLU A 409 -1.39 23.05 -17.62
CA GLU A 409 -1.66 24.48 -17.51
C GLU A 409 -0.52 25.20 -16.79
N THR A 410 -0.42 26.50 -17.04
CA THR A 410 0.62 27.35 -16.40
C THR A 410 0.52 27.28 -14.88
N GLU A 411 -0.71 27.25 -14.35
CA GLU A 411 -0.97 27.17 -12.92
C GLU A 411 -0.49 25.84 -12.32
N GLU A 412 -0.82 24.71 -12.95
CA GLU A 412 -0.37 23.37 -12.52
C GLU A 412 1.16 23.26 -12.51
N PHE A 413 1.80 23.84 -13.53
CA PHE A 413 3.26 23.89 -13.59
C PHE A 413 3.86 24.72 -12.44
N LEU A 414 3.32 25.91 -12.14
CA LEU A 414 3.80 26.74 -11.05
C LEU A 414 3.51 26.13 -9.67
N GLN A 415 2.36 25.48 -9.52
CA GLN A 415 2.01 24.71 -8.32
C GLN A 415 3.01 23.57 -8.10
N LEU A 416 3.37 22.81 -9.13
CA LEU A 416 4.42 21.79 -9.04
C LEU A 416 5.76 22.39 -8.57
N MET A 417 6.19 23.52 -9.15
CA MET A 417 7.44 24.18 -8.75
C MET A 417 7.40 24.68 -7.30
N SER A 418 6.25 25.21 -6.87
CA SER A 418 6.02 25.61 -5.48
C SER A 418 6.06 24.40 -4.53
N ALA A 419 5.41 23.29 -4.92
CA ALA A 419 5.32 22.06 -4.14
C ALA A 419 6.68 21.37 -3.98
N ILE A 420 7.54 21.41 -5.00
CA ILE A 420 8.93 20.93 -4.91
C ILE A 420 9.75 21.81 -3.95
N LYS A 421 9.57 23.13 -4.02
CA LYS A 421 10.26 24.08 -3.12
C LYS A 421 9.86 23.89 -1.66
N SER A 422 8.56 23.66 -1.39
CA SER A 422 8.05 23.46 -0.03
C SER A 422 8.31 22.06 0.52
N GLY A 423 8.74 21.11 -0.31
CA GLY A 423 8.92 19.71 0.07
C GLY A 423 7.61 18.90 0.12
N ALA A 424 6.50 19.47 -0.36
CA ALA A 424 5.25 18.73 -0.57
C ALA A 424 5.40 17.67 -1.68
N VAL A 425 6.32 17.88 -2.62
CA VAL A 425 6.76 16.89 -3.61
C VAL A 425 8.26 16.63 -3.43
N SER A 426 8.63 15.38 -3.20
CA SER A 426 10.00 14.95 -2.89
C SER A 426 10.92 14.93 -4.13
N THR A 427 10.43 14.36 -5.23
CA THR A 427 11.10 14.34 -6.55
C THR A 427 10.06 14.35 -7.67
N SER A 428 10.36 15.07 -8.76
CA SER A 428 9.59 15.00 -10.01
C SER A 428 10.50 14.52 -11.15
N HIS A 429 10.06 13.47 -11.85
CA HIS A 429 10.71 12.99 -13.07
C HIS A 429 10.74 14.08 -14.13
N PHE A 430 9.67 14.88 -14.24
CA PHE A 430 9.62 16.00 -15.16
C PHE A 430 10.71 17.04 -14.88
N VAL A 431 10.89 17.48 -13.64
CA VAL A 431 11.91 18.50 -13.30
C VAL A 431 13.33 18.01 -13.60
N LYS A 432 13.60 16.73 -13.33
CA LYS A 432 14.87 16.08 -13.67
C LYS A 432 15.09 15.97 -15.18
N ALA A 433 14.10 15.46 -15.92
CA ALA A 433 14.16 15.30 -17.37
C ALA A 433 14.33 16.65 -18.07
N ALA A 434 13.59 17.65 -17.60
CA ALA A 434 13.64 19.03 -18.07
C ALA A 434 14.93 19.77 -17.62
N ARG A 435 15.81 19.14 -16.82
CA ARG A 435 17.07 19.72 -16.30
C ARG A 435 16.88 21.04 -15.54
N ILE A 436 15.70 21.27 -14.98
CA ILE A 436 15.37 22.50 -14.25
C ILE A 436 16.25 22.64 -13.00
N ASP A 437 16.63 21.51 -12.39
CA ASP A 437 17.52 21.45 -11.22
C ASP A 437 18.97 21.91 -11.50
N LYS A 438 19.47 21.75 -12.74
CA LYS A 438 20.85 22.13 -13.09
C LYS A 438 21.06 23.64 -13.22
N ILE A 439 19.98 24.40 -13.38
CA ILE A 439 20.06 25.85 -13.60
C ILE A 439 20.18 26.60 -12.26
N LYS A 440 19.67 26.06 -11.15
CA LYS A 440 19.88 26.60 -9.79
C LYS A 440 21.36 26.62 -9.35
N LYS A 441 22.25 25.84 -9.98
CA LYS A 441 23.67 25.72 -9.59
C LYS A 441 24.65 26.61 -10.36
N ASN A 442 24.20 27.46 -11.28
CA ASN A 442 25.06 28.44 -11.94
C ASN A 442 24.77 29.87 -11.42
N PRO A 443 25.37 30.31 -10.31
CA PRO A 443 25.56 31.74 -10.11
C PRO A 443 26.53 32.23 -11.19
N SER A 444 26.10 33.22 -11.96
CA SER A 444 26.99 33.98 -12.85
C SER A 444 28.21 34.45 -12.06
N PRO A 445 29.45 34.24 -12.52
CA PRO A 445 30.60 34.88 -11.90
C PRO A 445 30.55 36.37 -12.28
N GLU A 446 30.07 37.21 -11.37
CA GLU A 446 30.40 38.63 -11.40
C GLU A 446 31.91 38.75 -11.23
N ARG A 447 32.60 38.93 -12.37
CA ARG A 447 33.96 39.45 -12.40
C ARG A 447 33.91 40.90 -11.91
N SER A 448 34.22 41.13 -10.64
CA SER A 448 34.75 42.42 -10.21
C SER A 448 36.21 42.50 -10.65
N GLY A 449 36.44 43.28 -11.71
CA GLY A 449 37.78 43.69 -12.12
C GLY A 449 38.27 44.86 -11.28
N GLY A 450 39.56 44.83 -10.93
CA GLY A 450 40.36 45.96 -10.45
C GLY A 450 40.49 46.03 -8.92
N GLY A 451 41.67 46.13 -8.32
CA GLY A 451 43.01 46.30 -8.83
C GLY A 451 43.99 46.59 -7.67
N ILE A 452 45.27 46.37 -7.98
CA ILE A 452 46.50 46.45 -7.17
C ILE A 452 46.71 45.29 -6.20
#